data_AF-A0A4R6KVD3-F1
#
_entry.id   AF-A0A4R6KVD3-F1
#
_cell.length_a   1.000
_cell.length_b   1.000
_cell.length_c   1.000
_cell.angle_alpha   90.00
_cell.angle_beta   90.00
_cell.angle_gamma   90.00
#
_symmetry.space_group_name_H-M   'P 1'
#
loop_
_entity.id
_entity.type
_entity.pdbx_description
1 polymer ?
#
loop_
_entity_poly.entity_id
_entity_poly.type
_entity_poly.pdbx_seq_one_letter_code
_entity_poly.pdbx_strand_id
1 'polypeptide(L)'
;MKRLLVIAHRAGNDLDTLRSALDHGADLVEADVHAYRGRLEIRHHKTLGPWWLWEWGELVRRRQVPEIRGLLTAAAGDPRLMLDLKGLHPRLAPRLADILPDTTTITVCTQHWWMLSAFRDRANVRLVLSAGSRRGLRRLRSRLRRQSTYGVCVHRRLLTPQIVTELRHGAEVVLTWPVDSADALADARRLGVDGVIGKTSSAAQSALEEDRGEAEHAHGEGR
;
A
#
# COMPACT_ATOMS: atom_id res chain seq x y z
N MET A 1 -5.54 -7.21 -21.71
CA MET A 1 -6.08 -6.65 -20.45
C MET A 1 -4.98 -5.87 -19.73
N LYS A 2 -5.27 -4.86 -18.90
CA LYS A 2 -4.21 -4.22 -18.10
C LYS A 2 -3.72 -5.21 -17.03
N ARG A 3 -2.41 -5.38 -16.90
CA ARG A 3 -1.79 -6.18 -15.82
C ARG A 3 -2.22 -5.64 -14.46
N LEU A 4 -2.60 -6.54 -13.56
CA LEU A 4 -3.00 -6.22 -12.20
C LEU A 4 -1.76 -5.90 -11.36
N LEU A 5 -1.75 -4.74 -10.70
CA LEU A 5 -0.66 -4.37 -9.80
C LEU A 5 -0.68 -5.25 -8.54
N VAL A 6 0.48 -5.75 -8.15
CA VAL A 6 0.66 -6.58 -6.95
C VAL A 6 1.44 -5.81 -5.90
N ILE A 7 0.79 -5.56 -4.77
CA ILE A 7 1.38 -4.84 -3.64
C ILE A 7 1.59 -5.79 -2.47
N ALA A 8 2.85 -5.97 -2.09
CA ALA A 8 3.25 -6.81 -0.97
C ALA A 8 2.90 -6.12 0.36
N HIS A 9 1.81 -6.56 0.98
CA HIS A 9 1.28 -5.97 2.22
C HIS A 9 2.24 -6.23 3.39
N ARG A 10 2.68 -5.15 4.05
CA ARG A 10 3.58 -5.15 5.21
C ARG A 10 4.96 -5.74 4.98
N ALA A 11 5.32 -6.08 3.75
CA ALA A 11 6.67 -6.57 3.46
C ALA A 11 7.73 -5.48 3.65
N GLY A 12 7.35 -4.20 3.75
CA GLY A 12 8.26 -3.13 4.17
C GLY A 12 8.39 -2.97 5.68
N ASN A 13 7.65 -3.73 6.50
CA ASN A 13 7.74 -3.65 7.96
C ASN A 13 8.98 -4.33 8.55
N ASP A 14 9.62 -5.18 7.76
CA ASP A 14 10.86 -5.86 8.10
C ASP A 14 11.82 -5.78 6.89
N LEU A 15 13.11 -5.55 7.16
CA LEU A 15 14.10 -5.27 6.11
C LEU A 15 14.41 -6.50 5.24
N ASP A 16 14.34 -7.70 5.79
CA ASP A 16 14.58 -8.93 5.04
C ASP A 16 13.39 -9.23 4.13
N THR A 17 12.17 -9.05 4.64
CA THR A 17 10.95 -9.19 3.83
C THR A 17 10.83 -8.13 2.73
N LEU A 18 11.38 -6.93 2.94
CA LEU A 18 11.42 -5.87 1.93
C LEU A 18 12.21 -6.32 0.71
N ARG A 19 13.46 -6.76 0.91
CA ARG A 19 14.34 -7.19 -0.17
C ARG A 19 13.74 -8.36 -0.93
N SER A 20 13.25 -9.36 -0.18
CA SER A 20 12.55 -10.50 -0.77
C SER A 20 11.38 -10.05 -1.65
N ALA A 21 10.50 -9.16 -1.18
CA ALA A 21 9.36 -8.70 -1.98
C ALA A 21 9.79 -7.92 -3.24
N LEU A 22 10.85 -7.11 -3.16
CA LEU A 22 11.40 -6.39 -4.30
C LEU A 22 12.02 -7.33 -5.34
N ASP A 23 12.76 -8.35 -4.89
CA ASP A 23 13.42 -9.35 -5.75
C ASP A 23 12.41 -10.28 -6.43
N HIS A 24 11.30 -10.58 -5.77
CA HIS A 24 10.20 -11.40 -6.32
C HIS A 24 9.22 -10.59 -7.17
N GLY A 25 9.55 -9.34 -7.53
CA GLY A 25 8.84 -8.58 -8.55
C GLY A 25 7.52 -7.93 -8.09
N ALA A 26 7.34 -7.68 -6.79
CA ALA A 26 6.21 -6.86 -6.34
C ALA A 26 6.26 -5.48 -7.02
N ASP A 27 5.10 -4.99 -7.48
CA ASP A 27 4.98 -3.67 -8.10
C ASP A 27 5.12 -2.56 -7.07
N LEU A 28 4.63 -2.81 -5.85
CA LEU A 28 4.88 -1.98 -4.67
C LEU A 28 5.11 -2.86 -3.44
N VAL A 29 5.86 -2.34 -2.47
CA VAL A 29 6.05 -2.93 -1.15
C VAL A 29 5.51 -1.95 -0.10
N GLU A 30 4.52 -2.41 0.67
CA GLU A 30 3.83 -1.58 1.65
C GLU A 30 4.49 -1.65 3.04
N ALA A 31 4.56 -0.50 3.71
CA ALA A 31 5.07 -0.36 5.07
C ALA A 31 4.16 0.55 5.92
N ASP A 32 3.81 0.07 7.11
CA ASP A 32 2.99 0.76 8.09
C ASP A 32 3.84 1.76 8.90
N VAL A 33 3.64 3.06 8.71
CA VAL A 33 4.40 4.12 9.40
C VAL A 33 3.63 4.68 10.59
N HIS A 34 4.23 4.60 11.78
CA HIS A 34 3.68 5.13 13.02
C HIS A 34 4.59 6.20 13.64
N ALA A 35 4.01 7.23 14.25
CA ALA A 35 4.76 8.17 15.10
C ALA A 35 4.75 7.72 16.56
N TYR A 36 5.91 7.70 17.20
CA TYR A 36 6.05 7.42 18.63
C TYR A 36 7.24 8.15 19.25
N ARG A 37 7.00 9.00 20.26
CA ARG A 37 8.04 9.72 21.04
C ARG A 37 9.17 10.32 20.19
N GLY A 38 8.83 11.02 19.11
CA GLY A 38 9.84 11.64 18.24
C GLY A 38 10.23 10.79 17.03
N ARG A 39 10.11 9.46 17.13
CA ARG A 39 10.51 8.48 16.12
C ARG A 39 9.37 8.21 15.13
N LEU A 40 9.76 7.82 13.92
CA LEU A 40 8.87 7.27 12.90
C LEU A 40 9.19 5.78 12.77
N GLU A 41 8.37 4.96 13.42
CA GLU A 41 8.50 3.51 13.54
C GLU A 41 7.81 2.84 12.34
N ILE A 42 8.40 1.76 11.83
CA ILE A 42 7.76 0.90 10.85
C ILE A 42 7.27 -0.38 11.53
N ARG A 43 5.96 -0.56 11.65
CA ARG A 43 5.39 -1.72 12.35
C ARG A 43 3.90 -1.90 12.07
N HIS A 44 3.45 -3.14 12.19
CA HIS A 44 2.03 -3.46 12.31
C HIS A 44 1.54 -3.62 13.77
N HIS A 45 2.44 -4.04 14.66
CA HIS A 45 2.11 -4.37 16.05
C HIS A 45 1.32 -3.28 16.78
N LYS A 46 0.39 -3.69 17.64
CA LYS A 46 -0.33 -2.78 18.53
C LYS A 46 0.54 -2.39 19.72
N THR A 47 0.24 -1.24 20.31
CA THR A 47 0.95 -0.76 21.49
C THR A 47 0.47 -1.46 22.76
N LEU A 48 1.40 -2.03 23.53
CA LEU A 48 1.17 -2.54 24.88
C LEU A 48 2.08 -1.78 25.87
N GLY A 49 1.62 -0.60 26.29
CA GLY A 49 2.44 0.30 27.09
C GLY A 49 3.65 0.88 26.36
N PRO A 50 4.57 1.55 27.08
CA PRO A 50 5.64 2.33 26.45
C PRO A 50 6.78 1.48 25.87
N TRP A 51 6.96 0.25 26.35
CA TRP A 51 8.13 -0.58 26.03
C TRP A 51 7.81 -1.75 25.11
N TRP A 52 6.54 -2.17 25.07
CA TRP A 52 6.14 -3.40 24.41
C TRP A 52 5.14 -3.15 23.29
N LEU A 53 5.19 -4.08 22.34
CA LEU A 53 4.35 -4.18 21.18
C LEU A 53 3.79 -5.58 21.11
N TRP A 54 2.55 -5.70 20.66
CA TRP A 54 1.84 -6.98 20.64
C TRP A 54 1.11 -7.20 19.33
N GLU A 55 1.20 -8.43 18.83
CA GLU A 55 0.43 -8.93 17.70
C GLU A 55 0.25 -10.45 17.81
N TRP A 56 -0.99 -10.94 17.77
CA TRP A 56 -1.32 -12.38 17.69
C TRP A 56 -0.57 -13.33 18.66
N GLY A 57 -0.25 -12.85 19.87
CA GLY A 57 0.46 -13.64 20.89
C GLY A 57 1.98 -13.42 20.91
N GLU A 58 2.53 -12.69 19.95
CA GLU A 58 3.92 -12.25 19.94
C GLU A 58 4.08 -10.94 20.71
N LEU A 59 5.14 -10.87 21.52
CA LEU A 59 5.50 -9.70 22.30
C LEU A 59 6.89 -9.21 21.90
N VAL A 60 6.95 -8.04 21.27
CA VAL A 60 8.19 -7.46 20.75
C VAL A 60 8.59 -6.24 21.57
N ARG A 61 9.89 -6.07 21.86
CA ARG A 61 10.38 -4.84 22.50
C ARG A 61 10.37 -3.72 21.46
N ARG A 62 9.75 -2.59 21.78
CA ARG A 62 9.63 -1.45 20.86
C ARG A 62 10.96 -0.94 20.31
N ARG A 63 12.05 -1.04 21.08
CA ARG A 63 13.40 -0.66 20.63
C ARG A 63 13.91 -1.45 19.43
N GLN A 64 13.35 -2.65 19.18
CA GLN A 64 13.73 -3.52 18.06
C GLN A 64 12.99 -3.15 16.77
N VAL A 65 11.98 -2.28 16.86
CA VAL A 65 11.23 -1.86 15.67
C VAL A 65 12.07 -0.93 14.82
N PRO A 66 12.18 -1.20 13.50
CA PRO A 66 12.94 -0.37 12.59
C PRO A 66 12.33 1.03 12.48
N GLU A 67 13.19 2.01 12.22
CA GLU A 67 12.78 3.36 11.88
C GLU A 67 12.69 3.53 10.37
N ILE A 68 11.85 4.46 9.94
CA ILE A 68 11.68 4.82 8.52
C ILE A 68 13.02 5.14 7.82
N ARG A 69 14.00 5.73 8.51
CA ARG A 69 15.31 6.01 7.92
C ARG A 69 16.04 4.72 7.54
N GLY A 70 15.95 3.69 8.37
CA GLY A 70 16.51 2.38 8.06
C GLY A 70 15.83 1.76 6.84
N LEU A 71 14.50 1.88 6.75
CA LEU A 71 13.73 1.41 5.59
C LEU A 71 14.14 2.14 4.29
N LEU A 72 14.21 3.48 4.32
CA LEU A 72 14.60 4.29 3.16
C LEU A 72 16.03 3.96 2.70
N THR A 73 16.97 3.78 3.62
CA THR A 73 18.33 3.33 3.31
C THR A 73 18.33 1.95 2.67
N ALA A 74 17.59 0.99 3.25
CA ALA A 74 17.53 -0.37 2.74
C ALA A 74 16.88 -0.48 1.35
N ALA A 75 15.89 0.37 1.08
CA ALA A 75 15.27 0.48 -0.24
C ALA A 75 16.18 1.15 -1.28
N ALA A 76 17.26 1.83 -0.86
CA ALA A 76 18.28 2.40 -1.74
C ALA A 76 17.72 3.23 -2.92
N GLY A 77 16.65 3.99 -2.68
CA GLY A 77 16.01 4.83 -3.70
C GLY A 77 15.05 4.09 -4.64
N ASP A 78 14.69 2.84 -4.34
CA ASP A 78 13.69 2.08 -5.09
C ASP A 78 12.31 2.79 -5.06
N PRO A 79 11.70 3.09 -6.22
CA PRO A 79 10.43 3.81 -6.28
C PRO A 79 9.21 2.96 -5.91
N ARG A 80 9.40 1.66 -5.63
CA ARG A 80 8.33 0.71 -5.34
C ARG A 80 7.86 0.78 -3.88
N LEU A 81 8.32 1.73 -3.07
CA LEU A 81 7.82 1.89 -1.72
C LEU A 81 6.41 2.53 -1.68
N MET A 82 5.56 1.92 -0.86
CA MET A 82 4.25 2.44 -0.47
C MET A 82 4.17 2.60 1.05
N LEU A 83 3.98 3.81 1.55
CA LEU A 83 3.97 4.11 2.98
C LEU A 83 2.54 4.37 3.46
N ASP A 84 1.99 3.50 4.32
CA ASP A 84 0.67 3.70 4.94
C ASP A 84 0.80 4.42 6.29
N LEU A 85 0.28 5.65 6.38
CA LEU A 85 0.36 6.43 7.60
C LEU A 85 -0.70 5.99 8.60
N LYS A 86 -0.23 5.46 9.73
CA LYS A 86 -1.08 4.91 10.79
C LYS A 86 -1.13 5.78 12.03
N GLY A 87 -2.36 5.96 12.52
CA GLY A 87 -2.67 6.73 13.72
C GLY A 87 -3.04 8.18 13.41
N LEU A 88 -3.11 9.00 14.46
CA LEU A 88 -3.65 10.37 14.40
C LEU A 88 -2.63 11.45 14.81
N HIS A 89 -1.36 11.09 14.99
CA HIS A 89 -0.37 12.03 15.50
C HIS A 89 -0.12 13.18 14.50
N PRO A 90 -0.29 14.46 14.89
CA PRO A 90 -0.28 15.60 13.96
C PRO A 90 1.07 15.80 13.24
N ARG A 91 2.18 15.40 13.88
CA ARG A 91 3.52 15.50 13.28
C ARG A 91 3.96 14.27 12.47
N LEU A 92 3.12 13.24 12.32
CA LEU A 92 3.49 12.05 11.54
C LEU A 92 3.80 12.42 10.08
N ALA A 93 2.84 13.03 9.40
CA ALA A 93 2.97 13.35 7.99
C ALA A 93 4.03 14.43 7.70
N PRO A 94 4.08 15.57 8.43
CA PRO A 94 5.13 16.57 8.22
C PRO A 94 6.54 16.02 8.41
N ARG A 95 6.78 15.26 9.49
CA ARG A 95 8.11 14.67 9.73
C ARG A 95 8.51 13.64 8.70
N LEU A 96 7.54 12.91 8.14
CA LEU A 96 7.83 12.01 7.04
C LEU A 96 8.20 12.83 5.79
N ALA A 97 7.43 13.87 5.46
CA ALA A 97 7.73 14.74 4.32
C ALA A 97 9.14 15.35 4.40
N ASP A 98 9.59 15.75 5.59
CA ASP A 98 10.93 16.33 5.81
C ASP A 98 12.10 15.37 5.53
N ILE A 99 11.85 14.06 5.49
CA ILE A 99 12.91 13.05 5.35
C ILE A 99 12.80 12.24 4.06
N LEU A 100 11.72 12.40 3.29
CA LEU A 100 11.58 11.72 2.01
C LEU A 100 12.58 12.32 1.01
N PRO A 101 13.26 11.49 0.20
CA PRO A 101 14.10 12.00 -0.88
C PRO A 101 13.24 12.76 -1.90
N ASP A 102 13.83 13.77 -2.56
CA ASP A 102 13.18 14.50 -3.64
C ASP A 102 13.33 13.79 -5.00
N THR A 103 14.31 12.88 -5.11
CA THR A 103 14.70 12.21 -6.36
C THR A 103 13.92 10.91 -6.65
N THR A 104 13.35 10.29 -5.62
CA THR A 104 12.68 8.99 -5.74
C THR A 104 11.17 9.18 -5.65
N THR A 105 10.43 8.54 -6.55
CA THR A 105 8.97 8.52 -6.46
C THR A 105 8.54 7.63 -5.29
N ILE A 106 7.71 8.14 -4.39
CA ILE A 106 7.18 7.38 -3.24
C ILE A 106 5.66 7.42 -3.25
N THR A 107 5.02 6.29 -3.01
CA THR A 107 3.56 6.24 -2.82
C THR A 107 3.24 6.41 -1.34
N VAL A 108 2.32 7.30 -0.99
CA VAL A 108 1.85 7.51 0.38
C VAL A 108 0.35 7.31 0.45
N CYS A 109 -0.12 6.51 1.39
CA CYS A 109 -1.53 6.28 1.62
C CYS A 109 -1.93 6.48 3.07
N THR A 110 -3.21 6.74 3.33
CA THR A 110 -3.78 6.73 4.67
C THR A 110 -5.30 6.80 4.62
N GLN A 111 -5.97 6.36 5.69
CA GLN A 111 -7.40 6.63 5.92
C GLN A 111 -7.66 8.03 6.50
N HIS A 112 -6.63 8.70 7.01
CA HIS A 112 -6.70 10.03 7.60
C HIS A 112 -6.24 11.10 6.60
N TRP A 113 -7.02 11.31 5.54
CA TRP A 113 -6.62 12.07 4.34
C TRP A 113 -6.11 13.51 4.58
N TRP A 114 -6.43 14.13 5.72
CA TRP A 114 -5.87 15.44 6.09
C TRP A 114 -4.34 15.40 6.18
N MET A 115 -3.75 14.25 6.53
CA MET A 115 -2.31 14.05 6.59
C MET A 115 -1.63 14.20 5.23
N LEU A 116 -2.34 13.88 4.13
CA LEU A 116 -1.77 13.96 2.78
C LEU A 116 -1.46 15.40 2.34
N SER A 117 -2.02 16.40 3.02
CA SER A 117 -1.70 17.81 2.77
C SER A 117 -0.23 18.14 2.97
N ALA A 118 0.50 17.39 3.81
CA ALA A 118 1.93 17.57 4.03
C ALA A 118 2.80 17.26 2.79
N PHE A 119 2.24 16.58 1.78
CA PHE A 119 2.95 16.15 0.57
C PHE A 119 2.44 16.83 -0.70
N ARG A 120 1.48 17.76 -0.59
CA ARG A 120 0.73 18.29 -1.75
C ARG A 120 1.60 18.98 -2.81
N ASP A 121 2.73 19.54 -2.40
CA ASP A 121 3.64 20.30 -3.26
C ASP A 121 4.84 19.45 -3.72
N ARG A 122 4.85 18.15 -3.37
CA ARG A 122 5.92 17.21 -3.74
C ARG A 122 5.52 16.43 -5.00
N ALA A 123 6.07 16.82 -6.14
CA ALA A 123 5.80 16.19 -7.44
C ALA A 123 6.20 14.70 -7.49
N ASN A 124 7.16 14.27 -6.65
CA ASN A 124 7.61 12.89 -6.56
C ASN A 124 6.79 12.04 -5.57
N VAL A 125 5.70 12.56 -4.99
CA VAL A 125 4.86 11.80 -4.06
C VAL A 125 3.50 11.48 -4.67
N ARG A 126 3.22 10.19 -4.81
CA ARG A 126 1.94 9.66 -5.28
C ARG A 126 0.98 9.48 -4.12
N LEU A 127 -0.12 10.23 -4.11
CA LEU A 127 -1.08 10.25 -3.01
C LEU A 127 -2.24 9.27 -3.23
N VAL A 128 -2.44 8.38 -2.26
CA VAL A 128 -3.49 7.36 -2.28
C VAL A 128 -4.49 7.55 -1.13
N LEU A 129 -5.76 7.81 -1.45
CA LEU A 129 -6.82 7.93 -0.44
C LEU A 129 -7.32 6.54 -0.04
N SER A 130 -7.14 6.14 1.22
CA SER A 130 -7.61 4.83 1.71
C SER A 130 -8.99 4.91 2.39
N ALA A 131 -9.83 3.89 2.20
CA ALA A 131 -11.16 3.78 2.80
C ALA A 131 -11.49 2.34 3.25
N GLY A 132 -11.57 2.13 4.57
CA GLY A 132 -11.92 0.84 5.18
C GLY A 132 -13.37 0.67 5.66
N SER A 133 -14.22 1.69 5.48
CA SER A 133 -15.61 1.70 5.95
C SER A 133 -16.59 2.29 4.94
N ARG A 134 -17.88 1.95 5.05
CA ARG A 134 -18.95 2.53 4.21
C ARG A 134 -19.00 4.06 4.31
N ARG A 135 -18.78 4.61 5.53
CA ARG A 135 -18.69 6.07 5.73
C ARG A 135 -17.47 6.65 5.02
N GLY A 136 -16.32 5.98 5.10
CA GLY A 136 -15.11 6.35 4.37
C GLY A 136 -15.33 6.35 2.86
N LEU A 137 -15.93 5.30 2.31
CA LEU A 137 -16.24 5.20 0.87
C LEU A 137 -17.19 6.31 0.41
N ARG A 138 -18.26 6.61 1.16
CA ARG A 138 -19.15 7.74 0.82
C ARG A 138 -18.41 9.07 0.76
N ARG A 139 -17.53 9.33 1.73
CA ARG A 139 -16.69 10.54 1.74
C ARG A 139 -15.70 10.55 0.57
N LEU A 140 -15.18 9.39 0.19
CA LEU A 140 -14.21 9.24 -0.90
C LEU A 140 -14.87 9.61 -2.21
N ARG A 141 -16.02 9.00 -2.51
CA ARG A 141 -16.84 9.31 -3.69
C ARG A 141 -17.18 10.80 -3.77
N SER A 142 -17.64 11.39 -2.67
CA SER A 142 -17.94 12.84 -2.62
C SER A 142 -16.71 13.72 -2.91
N ARG A 143 -15.52 13.32 -2.44
CA ARG A 143 -14.27 14.04 -2.70
C ARG A 143 -13.82 13.92 -4.16
N LEU A 144 -13.88 12.72 -4.75
CA LEU A 144 -13.45 12.49 -6.13
C LEU A 144 -14.28 13.26 -7.17
N ARG A 145 -15.55 13.58 -6.86
CA ARG A 145 -16.37 14.47 -7.70
C ARG A 145 -15.84 15.91 -7.77
N ARG A 146 -14.94 16.30 -6.87
CA ARG A 146 -14.40 17.67 -6.77
C ARG A 146 -12.91 17.75 -7.09
N GLN A 147 -12.17 16.66 -6.89
CA GLN A 147 -10.73 16.65 -7.01
C GLN A 147 -10.26 15.25 -7.37
N SER A 148 -9.47 15.14 -8.44
CA SER A 148 -8.78 13.90 -8.78
C SER A 148 -7.61 13.63 -7.84
N THR A 149 -7.18 12.37 -7.79
CA THR A 149 -6.00 11.93 -7.02
C THR A 149 -5.26 10.89 -7.84
N TYR A 150 -4.00 10.63 -7.50
CA TYR A 150 -3.26 9.53 -8.13
C TYR A 150 -3.99 8.20 -7.91
N GLY A 151 -4.28 7.84 -6.65
CA GLY A 151 -4.92 6.56 -6.38
C GLY A 151 -5.93 6.57 -5.25
N VAL A 152 -6.72 5.50 -5.21
CA VAL A 152 -7.57 5.16 -4.08
C VAL A 152 -7.35 3.72 -3.67
N CYS A 153 -7.54 3.44 -2.39
CA CYS A 153 -7.32 2.13 -1.82
C CYS A 153 -8.53 1.75 -0.94
N VAL A 154 -9.40 0.87 -1.42
CA VAL A 154 -10.68 0.60 -0.78
C VAL A 154 -10.73 -0.85 -0.31
N HIS A 155 -11.26 -1.07 0.89
CA HIS A 155 -11.43 -2.44 1.36
C HIS A 155 -12.40 -3.21 0.43
N ARG A 156 -11.96 -4.38 -0.06
CA ARG A 156 -12.64 -5.26 -1.04
C ARG A 156 -14.13 -5.45 -0.79
N ARG A 157 -14.53 -5.71 0.46
CA ARG A 157 -15.93 -5.90 0.87
C ARG A 157 -16.86 -4.71 0.59
N LEU A 158 -16.30 -3.55 0.26
CA LEU A 158 -17.04 -2.31 -0.02
C LEU A 158 -17.17 -2.06 -1.53
N LEU A 159 -16.55 -2.88 -2.37
CA LEU A 159 -16.50 -2.69 -3.80
C LEU A 159 -17.55 -3.52 -4.52
N THR A 160 -18.04 -2.95 -5.61
CA THR A 160 -18.73 -3.63 -6.71
C THR A 160 -18.09 -3.13 -8.02
N PRO A 161 -18.28 -3.82 -9.17
CA PRO A 161 -17.76 -3.33 -10.44
C PRO A 161 -18.20 -1.88 -10.75
N GLN A 162 -19.45 -1.53 -10.43
CA GLN A 162 -19.98 -0.18 -10.61
C GLN A 162 -19.25 0.85 -9.75
N ILE A 163 -18.94 0.50 -8.50
CA ILE A 163 -18.17 1.38 -7.61
C ILE A 163 -16.75 1.56 -8.16
N VAL A 164 -16.11 0.50 -8.67
CA VAL A 164 -14.77 0.61 -9.25
C VAL A 164 -14.78 1.52 -10.48
N THR A 165 -15.75 1.36 -11.39
CA THR A 165 -15.94 2.28 -12.53
C THR A 165 -16.12 3.73 -12.08
N GLU A 166 -16.93 3.97 -11.05
CA GLU A 166 -17.12 5.31 -10.51
C GLU A 166 -15.82 5.91 -9.96
N LEU A 167 -15.05 5.13 -9.19
CA LEU A 167 -13.80 5.58 -8.59
C LEU A 167 -12.76 5.95 -9.66
N ARG A 168 -12.72 5.21 -10.78
CA ARG A 168 -11.81 5.49 -11.92
C ARG A 168 -12.06 6.83 -12.60
N HIS A 169 -13.24 7.44 -12.46
CA HIS A 169 -13.46 8.79 -12.99
C HIS A 169 -12.65 9.87 -12.26
N GLY A 170 -12.22 9.61 -11.01
CA GLY A 170 -11.44 10.57 -10.22
C GLY A 170 -10.09 10.05 -9.73
N ALA A 171 -9.70 8.83 -10.06
CA ALA A 171 -8.44 8.23 -9.64
C ALA A 171 -7.78 7.48 -10.80
N GLU A 172 -6.47 7.62 -10.93
CA GLU A 172 -5.70 6.90 -11.97
C GLU A 172 -5.59 5.40 -11.67
N VAL A 173 -5.55 5.05 -10.38
CA VAL A 173 -5.46 3.66 -9.90
C VAL A 173 -6.45 3.37 -8.77
N VAL A 174 -7.20 2.27 -8.90
CA VAL A 174 -8.08 1.72 -7.85
C VAL A 174 -7.45 0.45 -7.28
N LEU A 175 -6.98 0.53 -6.04
CA LEU A 175 -6.39 -0.57 -5.29
C LEU A 175 -7.39 -1.17 -4.29
N THR A 176 -7.23 -2.46 -3.97
CA THR A 176 -8.09 -3.15 -2.98
C THR A 176 -7.33 -4.03 -2.00
N TRP A 177 -7.90 -4.19 -0.81
CA TRP A 177 -7.38 -5.04 0.27
C TRP A 177 -8.51 -5.65 1.12
N PRO A 178 -8.26 -6.73 1.87
CA PRO A 178 -7.14 -7.67 1.70
C PRO A 178 -7.43 -8.67 0.57
N VAL A 179 -6.37 -9.17 -0.06
CA VAL A 179 -6.39 -10.23 -1.08
C VAL A 179 -5.35 -11.29 -0.72
N ASP A 180 -5.74 -12.22 0.15
CA ASP A 180 -4.84 -13.23 0.74
C ASP A 180 -5.17 -14.68 0.29
N SER A 181 -6.06 -14.86 -0.68
CA SER A 181 -6.48 -16.16 -1.21
C SER A 181 -6.80 -16.10 -2.70
N ALA A 182 -6.80 -17.25 -3.38
CA ALA A 182 -7.19 -17.37 -4.79
C ALA A 182 -8.61 -16.86 -5.04
N ASP A 183 -9.57 -17.21 -4.17
CA ASP A 183 -10.95 -16.69 -4.26
C ASP A 183 -11.00 -15.17 -4.14
N ALA A 184 -10.20 -14.59 -3.24
CA ALA A 184 -10.13 -13.14 -3.09
C ALA A 184 -9.49 -12.47 -4.32
N LEU A 185 -8.52 -13.13 -4.97
CA LEU A 185 -7.89 -12.67 -6.21
C LEU A 185 -8.87 -12.73 -7.38
N ALA A 186 -9.58 -13.85 -7.55
CA ALA A 186 -10.64 -14.00 -8.55
C ALA A 186 -11.75 -12.96 -8.35
N ASP A 187 -12.13 -12.70 -7.10
CA ASP A 187 -13.07 -11.65 -6.74
C ASP A 187 -12.55 -10.25 -7.12
N ALA A 188 -11.28 -9.94 -6.83
CA ALA A 188 -10.65 -8.68 -7.21
C ALA A 188 -10.59 -8.50 -8.74
N ARG A 189 -10.25 -9.55 -9.49
CA ARG A 189 -10.30 -9.56 -10.96
C ARG A 189 -11.71 -9.29 -11.47
N ARG A 190 -12.73 -9.94 -10.89
CA ARG A 190 -14.15 -9.72 -11.25
C ARG A 190 -14.63 -8.31 -10.92
N LEU A 191 -14.18 -7.73 -9.81
CA LEU A 191 -14.42 -6.32 -9.47
C LEU A 191 -13.77 -5.36 -10.47
N GLY A 192 -12.75 -5.83 -11.18
CA GLY A 192 -12.03 -5.08 -12.19
C GLY A 192 -11.18 -3.98 -11.58
N VAL A 193 -10.57 -4.17 -10.40
CA VAL A 193 -9.62 -3.21 -9.81
C VAL A 193 -8.30 -3.14 -10.59
N ASP A 194 -7.49 -2.11 -10.36
CA ASP A 194 -6.18 -1.95 -10.99
C ASP A 194 -5.04 -2.59 -10.20
N GLY A 195 -5.24 -2.84 -8.89
CA GLY A 195 -4.24 -3.52 -8.07
C GLY A 195 -4.78 -4.13 -6.78
N VAL A 196 -4.02 -5.08 -6.25
CA VAL A 196 -4.35 -5.86 -5.06
C VAL A 196 -3.25 -5.75 -4.02
N ILE A 197 -3.66 -5.62 -2.76
CA ILE A 197 -2.77 -5.58 -1.60
C ILE A 197 -3.07 -6.82 -0.76
N GLY A 198 -2.06 -7.65 -0.60
CA GLY A 198 -2.17 -8.94 0.08
C GLY A 198 -0.83 -9.46 0.57
N LYS A 199 -0.87 -10.51 1.38
CA LYS A 199 0.33 -11.20 1.82
C LYS A 199 0.99 -11.90 0.62
N THR A 200 2.30 -11.77 0.50
CA THR A 200 3.10 -12.23 -0.65
C THR A 200 3.03 -13.75 -0.89
N SER A 201 2.68 -14.54 0.11
CA SER A 201 2.84 -16.01 0.09
C SER A 201 1.77 -16.81 -0.67
N SER A 202 0.80 -16.20 -1.36
CA SER A 202 -0.14 -16.96 -2.19
C SER A 202 -0.71 -16.17 -3.37
N ALA A 203 -1.29 -14.99 -3.13
CA ALA A 203 -1.99 -14.25 -4.18
C ALA A 203 -1.06 -13.49 -5.15
N ALA A 204 0.08 -12.99 -4.64
CA ALA A 204 1.08 -12.28 -5.43
C ALA A 204 1.80 -13.22 -6.40
N GLN A 205 2.20 -14.40 -5.92
CA GLN A 205 2.87 -15.42 -6.72
C GLN A 205 1.95 -15.97 -7.81
N SER A 206 0.70 -16.33 -7.49
CA SER A 206 -0.24 -16.83 -8.51
C SER A 206 -0.57 -15.77 -9.57
N ALA A 207 -0.73 -14.50 -9.20
CA ALA A 207 -0.98 -13.43 -10.18
C ALA A 207 0.23 -13.18 -11.10
N LEU A 208 1.45 -13.30 -10.59
CA LEU A 208 2.70 -13.18 -11.35
C LEU A 208 2.96 -14.42 -12.23
N GLU A 209 2.60 -15.61 -11.76
CA GLU A 209 2.74 -16.87 -12.51
C GLU A 209 1.72 -16.98 -13.65
N GLU A 210 0.46 -16.57 -13.44
CA GLU A 210 -0.57 -16.54 -14.48
C GLU A 210 -0.22 -15.57 -15.62
N ASP A 211 0.26 -14.36 -15.30
CA ASP A 211 0.63 -13.34 -16.30
C ASP A 211 1.88 -13.76 -17.10
N ARG A 212 2.81 -14.50 -16.49
CA ARG A 212 3.95 -15.14 -17.17
C ARG A 212 3.49 -16.28 -18.08
N GLY A 213 2.56 -17.12 -17.63
CA GLY A 213 2.00 -18.20 -18.43
C GLY A 213 1.22 -17.72 -19.65
N GLU A 214 0.43 -16.63 -19.51
CA GLU A 214 -0.28 -16.01 -20.65
C GLU A 214 0.69 -15.39 -21.67
N ALA A 215 1.79 -14.76 -21.20
CA ALA A 215 2.82 -14.20 -22.09
C ALA A 215 3.63 -15.26 -22.85
N GLU A 216 3.92 -16.40 -22.20
CA GLU A 216 4.62 -17.53 -22.83
C GLU A 216 3.74 -18.27 -23.84
N HIS A 217 2.44 -18.46 -23.56
CA HIS A 217 1.51 -19.08 -24.50
C HIS A 217 1.28 -18.21 -25.75
N ALA A 218 1.22 -16.88 -25.61
CA ALA A 218 1.07 -15.96 -26.73
C ALA A 218 2.29 -15.92 -27.68
N HIS A 219 3.47 -16.41 -27.24
CA HIS A 219 4.66 -16.54 -28.08
C HIS A 219 4.90 -17.95 -28.64
N GLY A 220 4.14 -18.95 -28.18
CA GLY A 220 4.25 -20.34 -28.62
C GLY A 220 3.40 -20.72 -29.84
N GLU A 221 2.31 -19.98 -30.13
CA GLU A 221 1.38 -20.30 -31.25
C GLU A 221 1.77 -19.65 -32.60
N GLY A 222 2.99 -19.11 -32.69
CA GLY A 222 3.49 -18.41 -33.89
C GLY A 222 4.59 -19.15 -34.66
N ARG A 223 4.62 -20.49 -34.66
CA ARG A 223 5.55 -21.28 -35.48
C ARG A 223 4.87 -22.41 -36.22
#